data_AF-A0A536FGA2-F1
#
_entry.id   AF-A0A536FGA2-F1
#
_cell.length_a   1.000
_cell.length_b   1.000
_cell.length_c   1.000
_cell.angle_alpha   90.00
_cell.angle_beta   90.00
_cell.angle_gamma   90.00
#
_symmetry.space_group_name_H-M   'P 1'
#
loop_
_entity.id
_entity.type
_entity.pdbx_description
1 polymer ?
#
loop_
_entity_poly.entity_id
_entity_poly.type
_entity_poly.pdbx_seq_one_letter_code
_entity_poly.pdbx_strand_id
1 'polypeptide(L)'
;MRAPRWVPSALLAGSSVLVAWGFFVLSFKAEPSAVGRVLAALIIIGGASIGTAIAGFVAAVALIGRARWATSAAWFASALMILTVVSSWAGIATAIGLFSRRNSPKT
;
A
#
# COMPACT_ATOMS: atom_id res chain seq x y z
N MET A 1 -15.57 1.38 -16.82
CA MET A 1 -14.55 1.19 -15.76
C MET A 1 -13.41 2.15 -15.99
N ARG A 2 -13.38 3.30 -15.33
CA ARG A 2 -12.23 4.22 -15.37
C ARG A 2 -12.07 4.83 -13.97
N ALA A 3 -11.31 4.17 -13.10
CA ALA A 3 -10.66 4.89 -12.02
C ALA A 3 -9.69 5.91 -12.67
N PRO A 4 -9.43 7.07 -12.05
CA PRO A 4 -8.47 8.02 -12.59
C PRO A 4 -7.14 7.32 -12.86
N ARG A 5 -6.52 7.61 -14.01
CA ARG A 5 -5.30 6.93 -14.48
C ARG A 5 -4.14 7.01 -13.49
N TRP A 6 -4.16 8.00 -12.58
CA TRP A 6 -3.15 8.15 -11.53
C TRP A 6 -3.32 7.21 -10.34
N VAL A 7 -4.49 6.62 -10.10
CA VAL A 7 -4.73 5.77 -8.91
C VAL A 7 -3.87 4.49 -8.94
N PRO A 8 -3.79 3.74 -10.05
CA PRO A 8 -2.87 2.61 -10.13
C PRO A 8 -1.42 3.05 -9.98
N SER A 9 -1.03 4.18 -10.59
CA SER A 9 0.34 4.71 -10.48
C SER A 9 0.71 5.10 -9.05
N ALA A 10 -0.23 5.70 -8.30
CA ALA A 10 -0.05 6.05 -6.89
C ALA A 10 0.12 4.81 -6.01
N LEU A 11 -0.69 3.77 -6.24
CA LEU A 11 -0.55 2.49 -5.55
C LEU A 11 0.80 1.82 -5.85
N LEU A 12 1.24 1.82 -7.11
CA LEU A 12 2.55 1.26 -7.50
C LEU A 12 3.70 2.03 -6.86
N ALA A 13 3.64 3.36 -6.87
CA ALA A 13 4.66 4.21 -6.25
C ALA A 13 4.72 3.99 -4.73
N GLY A 14 3.58 4.04 -4.03
CA GLY A 14 3.51 3.79 -2.59
C GLY A 14 3.97 2.37 -2.22
N SER A 15 3.62 1.36 -3.03
CA SER A 15 4.08 -0.01 -2.82
C SER A 15 5.59 -0.13 -2.96
N SER A 16 6.17 0.51 -3.98
CA SER A 16 7.62 0.49 -4.19
C SER A 16 8.38 1.12 -3.03
N VAL A 17 7.87 2.25 -2.51
CA VAL A 17 8.42 2.90 -1.32
C VAL A 17 8.31 1.99 -0.09
N LEU A 18 7.19 1.28 0.10
CA LEU A 18 7.03 0.34 1.21
C LEU A 18 7.94 -0.87 1.12
N VAL A 19 8.23 -1.37 -0.08
CA VAL A 19 9.23 -2.44 -0.25
C VAL A 19 10.60 -1.93 0.19
N ALA A 20 11.04 -0.77 -0.31
CA ALA A 20 12.32 -0.18 0.07
C ALA A 20 12.40 0.08 1.59
N TRP A 21 11.32 0.61 2.18
CA TRP A 21 11.21 0.82 3.62
C TRP A 21 11.27 -0.49 4.41
N GLY A 22 10.54 -1.52 3.97
CA GLY A 22 10.54 -2.83 4.60
C GLY A 22 11.93 -3.45 4.61
N PHE A 23 12.65 -3.41 3.48
CA PHE A 23 14.04 -3.87 3.42
C PHE A 23 14.98 -3.06 4.31
N PHE A 24 14.83 -1.74 4.34
CA PHE A 24 15.60 -0.88 5.24
C PHE A 24 15.40 -1.28 6.71
N VAL A 25 14.15 -1.42 7.17
CA VAL A 25 13.83 -1.85 8.54
C VAL A 25 14.37 -3.25 8.83
N LEU A 26 14.26 -4.19 7.90
CA LEU A 26 14.76 -5.56 8.09
C LEU A 26 16.29 -5.65 8.10
N SER A 27 16.99 -4.66 7.55
CA SER A 27 18.46 -4.61 7.59
C SER A 27 19.00 -4.42 9.00
N PHE A 28 18.26 -3.75 9.89
CA PHE A 28 18.59 -3.60 11.31
C PHE A 28 18.61 -4.93 12.08
N LYS A 29 18.10 -6.02 11.51
CA LYS A 29 18.19 -7.36 12.13
C LYS A 29 19.63 -7.89 12.23
N ALA A 30 20.55 -7.34 11.42
CA ALA A 30 21.96 -7.69 11.48
C ALA A 30 22.71 -6.94 12.60
N GLU A 31 22.08 -5.98 13.28
CA GLU A 31 22.73 -5.23 14.35
C GLU A 31 22.75 -6.03 15.66
N PRO A 32 23.84 -5.94 16.47
CA PRO A 32 23.93 -6.60 17.78
C PRO A 32 22.84 -6.17 18.77
N SER A 33 22.22 -5.01 18.54
CA SER A 33 21.13 -4.42 19.33
C SER A 33 19.76 -5.09 19.07
N ALA A 34 19.62 -5.83 17.97
CA ALA A 34 18.35 -6.42 17.53
C ALA A 34 18.07 -7.76 18.23
N VAL A 35 17.88 -7.73 19.55
CA VAL A 35 17.61 -8.93 20.36
C VAL A 35 16.23 -8.84 21.02
N GLY A 36 15.57 -9.99 21.19
CA GLY A 36 14.29 -10.11 21.89
C GLY A 36 13.16 -9.30 21.25
N ARG A 37 12.59 -8.35 22.00
CA ARG A 37 11.42 -7.57 21.58
C ARG A 37 11.71 -6.63 20.41
N VAL A 38 12.95 -6.15 20.29
CA VAL A 38 13.38 -5.28 19.19
C VAL A 38 13.39 -6.06 17.88
N LEU A 39 13.94 -7.29 17.89
CA LEU A 39 13.92 -8.17 16.73
C LEU A 39 12.49 -8.46 16.25
N ALA A 40 11.58 -8.78 17.19
CA ALA A 40 10.18 -9.01 16.88
C ALA A 40 9.52 -7.77 16.26
N ALA A 41 9.77 -6.58 16.80
CA ALA A 41 9.26 -5.33 16.25
C ALA A 41 9.78 -5.07 14.82
N LEU A 42 11.07 -5.29 14.55
CA LEU A 42 11.66 -5.14 13.21
C LEU A 42 11.03 -6.10 12.20
N ILE A 43 10.80 -7.36 12.57
CA ILE A 43 10.13 -8.35 11.71
C ILE A 43 8.68 -7.94 11.44
N ILE A 44 7.95 -7.50 12.46
CA ILE A 44 6.54 -7.11 12.32
C ILE A 44 6.43 -5.87 11.44
N ILE A 45 7.21 -4.81 11.71
CA ILE A 45 7.13 -3.55 10.98
C ILE A 45 7.62 -3.74 9.54
N GLY A 46 8.79 -4.35 9.36
CA GLY A 46 9.35 -4.61 8.04
C GLY A 46 8.50 -5.56 7.22
N GLY A 47 8.03 -6.65 7.84
CA GLY A 47 7.14 -7.64 7.21
C GLY A 47 5.77 -7.07 6.86
N ALA A 48 5.14 -6.30 7.75
CA ALA A 48 3.86 -5.65 7.48
C ALA A 48 3.97 -4.60 6.36
N SER A 49 5.11 -3.90 6.27
CA SER A 49 5.39 -2.96 5.17
C SER A 49 5.45 -3.69 3.83
N ILE A 50 6.17 -4.82 3.76
CA ILE A 50 6.24 -5.66 2.56
C ILE A 50 4.86 -6.24 2.21
N GLY A 51 4.12 -6.76 3.20
CA GLY A 51 2.76 -7.27 2.99
C GLY A 51 1.81 -6.21 2.44
N THR A 52 1.91 -4.99 2.96
CA THR A 52 1.14 -3.84 2.47
C THR A 52 1.52 -3.48 1.03
N ALA A 53 2.81 -3.51 0.70
CA ALA A 53 3.27 -3.28 -0.67
C ALA A 53 2.69 -4.31 -1.65
N ILE A 54 2.71 -5.60 -1.28
CA ILE A 54 2.13 -6.67 -2.10
C ILE A 54 0.63 -6.41 -2.34
N ALA A 55 -0.11 -6.08 -1.28
CA ALA A 55 -1.53 -5.74 -1.40
C ALA A 55 -1.76 -4.54 -2.34
N GLY A 56 -0.89 -3.52 -2.27
CA GLY A 56 -0.92 -2.37 -3.18
C GLY A 56 -0.64 -2.73 -4.64
N PHE A 57 0.37 -3.56 -4.91
CA PHE A 57 0.65 -4.08 -6.26
C PHE A 57 -0.53 -4.88 -6.82
N VAL A 58 -1.09 -5.80 -6.04
CA VAL A 58 -2.24 -6.62 -6.44
C VAL A 58 -3.45 -5.74 -6.74
N ALA A 59 -3.72 -4.73 -5.89
CA ALA A 59 -4.80 -3.79 -6.12
C ALA A 59 -4.60 -2.95 -7.39
N ALA A 60 -3.37 -2.49 -7.66
CA ALA A 60 -3.03 -1.76 -8.87
C ALA A 60 -3.25 -2.62 -10.14
N VAL A 61 -2.76 -3.87 -10.13
CA VAL A 61 -2.96 -4.82 -11.23
C VAL A 61 -4.44 -5.13 -11.43
N ALA A 62 -5.20 -5.33 -10.36
CA ALA A 62 -6.65 -5.57 -10.44
C ALA A 62 -7.39 -4.36 -11.05
N LEU A 63 -6.98 -3.13 -10.73
CA LEU A 63 -7.54 -1.91 -11.31
C LEU A 63 -7.21 -1.78 -12.81
N ILE A 64 -5.99 -2.13 -13.22
CA ILE A 64 -5.57 -2.14 -14.63
C ILE A 64 -6.35 -3.22 -15.41
N GLY A 65 -6.43 -4.43 -14.85
CA GLY A 65 -7.15 -5.57 -15.40
C GLY A 65 -8.68 -5.46 -15.31
N ARG A 66 -9.20 -4.35 -14.76
CA ARG A 66 -10.65 -4.07 -14.67
C ARG A 66 -11.44 -5.18 -13.96
N ALA A 67 -10.84 -5.80 -12.94
CA ALA A 67 -11.49 -6.85 -12.16
C ALA A 67 -12.67 -6.30 -11.33
N ARG A 68 -13.71 -7.11 -11.13
CA ARG A 68 -14.93 -6.72 -10.36
C ARG A 68 -14.62 -6.34 -8.90
N TRP A 69 -13.54 -6.92 -8.36
CA TRP A 69 -13.07 -6.81 -6.98
C TRP A 69 -11.96 -5.78 -6.80
N ALA A 70 -11.54 -5.12 -7.90
CA ALA A 70 -10.46 -4.13 -7.89
C ALA A 70 -10.74 -2.92 -6.98
N THR A 71 -12.00 -2.53 -6.85
CA THR A 71 -12.39 -1.40 -5.98
C THR A 71 -12.22 -1.74 -4.51
N SER A 72 -12.66 -2.93 -4.08
CA SER A 72 -12.49 -3.39 -2.70
C SER A 72 -11.02 -3.60 -2.35
N ALA A 73 -10.25 -4.18 -3.28
CA ALA A 73 -8.80 -4.35 -3.11
C ALA A 73 -8.07 -3.00 -2.99
N ALA A 74 -8.45 -2.00 -3.80
CA ALA A 74 -7.87 -0.66 -3.71
C ALA A 74 -8.20 0.07 -2.40
N TRP A 75 -9.43 -0.10 -1.88
CA TRP A 75 -9.80 0.40 -0.55
C TRP A 75 -8.97 -0.26 0.56
N PHE A 76 -8.82 -1.57 0.50
CA PHE A 76 -8.02 -2.32 1.45
C PHE A 76 -6.54 -1.89 1.42
N ALA A 77 -5.93 -1.83 0.23
CA ALA A 77 -4.56 -1.35 0.05
C ALA A 77 -4.37 0.09 0.54
N SER A 78 -5.33 0.97 0.24
CA SER A 78 -5.32 2.35 0.72
C SER A 78 -5.30 2.44 2.25
N ALA A 79 -6.13 1.65 2.94
CA ALA A 79 -6.18 1.64 4.40
C ALA A 79 -4.85 1.14 5.00
N LEU A 80 -4.30 0.06 4.45
CA LEU A 80 -3.00 -0.45 4.89
C LEU A 80 -1.87 0.56 4.66
N MET A 81 -1.84 1.23 3.50
CA MET A 81 -0.84 2.26 3.22
C MET A 81 -0.92 3.43 4.20
N ILE A 82 -2.13 3.85 4.61
CA ILE A 82 -2.32 4.87 5.65
C ILE A 82 -1.80 4.38 7.01
N LEU A 83 -2.08 3.12 7.35
CA LEU A 83 -1.65 2.55 8.63
C LEU A 83 -0.12 2.44 8.76
N THR A 84 0.59 2.23 7.64
CA THR A 84 2.05 2.19 7.63
C THR A 84 2.73 3.56 7.81
N VAL A 85 1.97 4.67 7.76
CA VAL A 85 2.44 6.07 7.84
C VAL A 85 3.35 6.52 6.68
N VAL A 86 4.37 5.74 6.34
CA VAL A 86 5.36 6.01 5.28
C VAL A 86 4.71 6.24 3.92
N SER A 87 3.68 5.45 3.60
CA SER A 87 2.95 5.54 2.33
C SER A 87 1.55 6.13 2.47
N SER A 88 1.28 6.86 3.56
CA SER A 88 -0.03 7.49 3.78
C SER A 88 -0.42 8.44 2.66
N TRP A 89 0.53 9.14 2.05
CA TRP A 89 0.26 10.03 0.92
C TRP A 89 -0.35 9.27 -0.27
N ALA A 90 0.18 8.08 -0.59
CA ALA A 90 -0.29 7.23 -1.67
C ALA A 90 -1.65 6.61 -1.32
N GLY A 91 -1.83 6.20 -0.06
CA GLY A 91 -3.12 5.76 0.46
C GLY A 91 -4.19 6.85 0.33
N ILE A 92 -3.93 8.06 0.84
CA ILE A 92 -4.87 9.19 0.77
C ILE A 92 -5.22 9.53 -0.69
N ALA A 93 -4.23 9.61 -1.59
CA ALA A 93 -4.47 9.86 -3.01
C ALA A 93 -5.37 8.79 -3.65
N THR A 94 -5.16 7.52 -3.27
CA THR A 94 -5.99 6.40 -3.72
C THR A 94 -7.41 6.51 -3.16
N ALA A 95 -7.58 6.83 -1.87
CA ALA A 95 -8.88 7.05 -1.25
C ALA A 95 -9.65 8.20 -1.92
N ILE A 96 -8.99 9.33 -2.21
CA ILE A 96 -9.60 10.45 -2.94
C ILE A 96 -10.07 9.99 -4.33
N GLY A 97 -9.22 9.29 -5.08
CA GLY A 97 -9.60 8.75 -6.39
C GLY A 97 -10.77 7.76 -6.35
N LEU A 98 -10.88 6.98 -5.27
CA LEU A 98 -12.01 6.07 -5.04
C LEU A 98 -13.28 6.82 -4.61
N PHE A 99 -13.17 7.88 -3.81
CA PHE A 99 -14.29 8.73 -3.40
C PHE A 99 -14.88 9.53 -4.55
N SER A 100 -14.03 10.13 -5.40
CA SER A 100 -14.49 10.84 -6.60
C SER A 100 -15.34 9.95 -7.52
N ARG A 101 -15.06 8.63 -7.57
CA ARG A 101 -15.89 7.66 -8.30
C ARG A 101 -17.28 7.49 -7.68
N ARG A 102 -17.38 7.51 -6.34
CA ARG A 102 -18.65 7.28 -5.64
C ARG A 102 -19.64 8.43 -5.86
N ASN A 103 -19.11 9.64 -6.06
CA ASN A 103 -19.89 10.87 -6.23
C ASN A 103 -20.13 11.29 -7.69
N SER A 104 -19.53 10.64 -8.69
CA SER A 104 -19.88 10.93 -10.10
C SER A 104 -21.27 10.36 -10.44
N PRO A 105 -22.25 11.20 -10.82
CA PRO A 105 -23.53 10.74 -11.31
C PRO A 105 -23.32 9.93 -12.60
N LYS A 106 -24.05 8.82 -12.73
CA LYS A 106 -24.16 8.11 -14.01
C LYS A 106 -25.05 8.96 -14.91
N THR A 107 -24.46 9.86 -15.71
CA THR A 107 -25.13 10.36 -16.92
C THR A 107 -24.92 9.39 -18.06
#